data_AF-A0A671UTZ1-F1
#
_entry.id   AF-A0A671UTZ1-F1
#
_cell.length_a   1.000
_cell.length_b   1.000
_cell.length_c   1.000
_cell.angle_alpha   90.00
_cell.angle_beta   90.00
_cell.angle_gamma   90.00
#
_symmetry.space_group_name_H-M   'P 1'
#
loop_
_entity.id
_entity.type
_entity.pdbx_description
1 polymer ?
#
loop_
_entity_poly.entity_id
_entity_poly.type
_entity_poly.pdbx_seq_one_letter_code
_entity_poly.pdbx_strand_id
1 'polypeptide(L)'
;MVLSFPAGITRHFSSHPTQPVLTFSISNYSRLEQVLPNPQLLCCEPTTDSVDTKEFWVNMPNLMSHLKKVAEQKPQATYYNVDMIKYQVSAEGIQSTPLNLAVSWRGDATNTDLRIDYKYNTEAMAAPAPLHDILFLVPVDGGEAKLQAMIPPAIWNQEQQTIQWKIPSLSHRSENGGVGALLGRFQMTEGLCRPTQLTVQFTSEGSTLSGCDIQLVGTGYRLSLIKKRFAAGEFEDQKCV
;
A
#
# COMPACT_ATOMS: atom_id res chain seq x y z
N MET A 1 4.50 10.42 -1.79
CA MET A 1 5.01 10.63 -3.16
C MET A 1 6.47 11.03 -3.10
N VAL A 2 7.30 10.39 -3.90
CA VAL A 2 8.76 10.54 -3.91
C VAL A 2 9.20 10.87 -5.33
N LEU A 3 10.12 11.83 -5.47
CA LEU A 3 10.86 12.05 -6.72
C LEU A 3 12.29 11.54 -6.56
N SER A 4 12.75 10.77 -7.55
CA SER A 4 14.09 10.20 -7.57
C SER A 4 14.95 10.93 -8.60
N PHE A 5 16.08 11.47 -8.16
CA PHE A 5 17.00 12.20 -9.02
C PHE A 5 18.27 11.39 -9.29
N PRO A 6 18.76 11.32 -10.54
CA PRO A 6 20.00 10.61 -10.84
C PRO A 6 21.19 11.33 -10.18
N ALA A 7 22.18 10.59 -9.71
CA ALA A 7 23.31 11.16 -8.95
C ALA A 7 24.05 12.29 -9.70
N GLY A 8 24.16 12.17 -11.02
CA GLY A 8 24.80 13.16 -11.90
C GLY A 8 24.10 14.54 -11.92
N ILE A 9 22.87 14.66 -11.42
CA ILE A 9 22.15 15.94 -11.41
C ILE A 9 22.84 16.99 -10.54
N THR A 10 23.52 16.57 -9.48
CA THR A 10 24.23 17.48 -8.55
C THR A 10 25.35 18.23 -9.27
N ARG A 11 26.09 17.55 -10.16
CA ARG A 11 27.11 18.15 -11.02
C ARG A 11 26.48 19.10 -12.03
N HIS A 12 25.35 18.71 -12.64
CA HIS A 12 24.64 19.55 -13.60
C HIS A 12 24.14 20.86 -12.98
N PHE A 13 23.57 20.79 -11.77
CA PHE A 13 23.13 21.97 -11.02
C PHE A 13 24.31 22.87 -10.61
N SER A 14 25.45 22.27 -10.23
CA SER A 14 26.65 23.03 -9.88
C SER A 14 27.24 23.79 -11.07
N SER A 15 27.12 23.26 -12.30
CA SER A 15 27.63 23.91 -13.51
C SER A 15 26.68 24.94 -14.13
N HIS A 16 25.42 24.99 -13.68
CA HIS A 16 24.39 25.83 -14.29
C HIS A 16 23.48 26.47 -13.22
N PRO A 17 23.89 27.59 -12.61
CA PRO A 17 23.20 28.17 -11.46
C PRO A 17 21.77 28.65 -11.74
N THR A 18 21.44 28.99 -12.99
CA THR A 18 20.08 29.34 -13.43
C THR A 18 19.42 28.12 -14.08
N GLN A 19 18.84 27.25 -13.27
CA GLN A 19 18.05 26.11 -13.75
C GLN A 19 16.60 26.52 -14.01
N PRO A 20 15.90 25.90 -14.99
CA PRO A 20 14.45 25.97 -15.04
C PRO A 20 13.87 25.49 -13.70
N VAL A 21 12.76 26.08 -13.26
CA VAL A 21 12.08 25.63 -12.03
C VAL A 21 11.46 24.27 -12.30
N LEU A 22 11.68 23.30 -11.40
CA LEU A 22 10.98 22.03 -11.45
C LEU A 22 9.54 22.24 -10.95
N THR A 23 8.59 22.08 -11.85
CA THR A 23 7.16 22.19 -11.57
C THR A 23 6.47 20.89 -11.96
N PHE A 24 5.52 20.45 -11.13
CA PHE A 24 4.70 19.29 -11.42
C PHE A 24 3.27 19.51 -10.97
N SER A 25 2.33 18.86 -11.64
CA SER A 25 0.92 18.83 -11.27
C SER A 25 0.50 17.42 -10.87
N ILE A 26 -0.46 17.35 -9.95
CA ILE A 26 -1.11 16.11 -9.53
C ILE A 26 -2.57 16.16 -9.98
N SER A 27 -2.99 15.17 -10.77
CA SER A 27 -4.39 14.95 -11.18
C SER A 27 -5.11 14.00 -10.22
N ASN A 28 -6.45 13.96 -10.29
CA ASN A 28 -7.30 13.27 -9.30
C ASN A 28 -7.00 13.73 -7.88
N TYR A 29 -6.68 15.02 -7.72
CA TYR A 29 -6.26 15.60 -6.44
C TYR A 29 -7.42 15.65 -5.44
N SER A 30 -8.66 15.73 -5.92
CA SER A 30 -9.88 15.74 -5.09
C SER A 30 -10.07 14.45 -4.26
N ARG A 31 -9.39 13.36 -4.64
CA ARG A 31 -9.40 12.08 -3.90
C ARG A 31 -8.51 12.09 -2.65
N LEU A 32 -7.77 13.16 -2.41
CA LEU A 32 -6.88 13.30 -1.26
C LEU A 32 -7.56 14.14 -0.17
N GLU A 33 -7.70 13.59 1.05
CA GLU A 33 -8.33 14.29 2.18
C GLU A 33 -7.33 15.15 2.95
N GLN A 34 -6.17 14.58 3.26
CA GLN A 34 -5.10 15.27 3.94
C GLN A 34 -3.87 15.24 3.05
N VAL A 35 -3.30 16.42 2.78
CA VAL A 35 -2.10 16.55 1.96
C VAL A 35 -1.09 17.40 2.73
N LEU A 36 0.11 16.84 2.89
CA LEU A 36 1.25 17.47 3.56
C LEU A 36 2.41 17.58 2.57
N PRO A 37 2.50 18.71 1.83
CA PRO A 37 3.67 19.02 1.00
C PRO A 37 4.91 19.21 1.87
N ASN A 38 6.09 18.89 1.34
CA ASN A 38 7.35 19.13 2.03
C ASN A 38 7.60 20.65 2.13
N PRO A 39 7.53 21.24 3.34
CA PRO A 39 7.56 22.71 3.50
C PRO A 39 8.92 23.33 3.18
N GLN A 40 9.98 22.52 3.14
CA GLN A 40 11.32 23.00 2.78
C GLN A 40 11.53 23.00 1.26
N LEU A 41 10.81 22.14 0.53
CA LEU A 41 11.08 21.90 -0.89
C LEU A 41 9.97 22.38 -1.81
N LEU A 42 8.73 22.50 -1.34
CA LEU A 42 7.59 22.84 -2.18
C LEU A 42 7.03 24.20 -1.80
N CYS A 43 6.76 25.01 -2.82
CA CYS A 43 5.95 26.22 -2.75
C CYS A 43 4.58 25.91 -3.36
N CYS A 44 3.51 26.45 -2.78
CA CYS A 44 2.14 26.35 -3.30
C CYS A 44 1.56 27.77 -3.33
N GLU A 45 1.24 28.32 -4.50
CA GLU A 45 0.34 29.48 -4.57
C GLU A 45 -1.13 29.02 -4.52
N PRO A 46 -2.04 29.85 -3.97
CA PRO A 46 -3.47 29.55 -3.88
C PRO A 46 -4.27 29.85 -5.17
N THR A 47 -3.63 30.30 -6.26
CA THR A 47 -4.29 31.05 -7.35
C THR A 47 -4.53 30.26 -8.64
N THR A 48 -3.97 29.05 -8.79
CA THR A 48 -4.04 28.25 -10.04
C THR A 48 -4.65 26.86 -9.84
N ASP A 49 -5.53 26.71 -8.85
CA ASP A 49 -6.13 25.43 -8.52
C ASP A 49 -7.40 25.19 -9.34
N SER A 50 -7.36 24.16 -10.17
CA SER A 50 -8.58 23.50 -10.61
C SER A 50 -9.06 22.54 -9.51
N VAL A 51 -10.35 22.21 -9.48
CA VAL A 51 -10.94 21.36 -8.43
C VAL A 51 -10.26 19.98 -8.31
N ASP A 52 -9.67 19.47 -9.40
CA ASP A 52 -9.11 18.11 -9.43
C ASP A 52 -7.64 18.03 -9.84
N THR A 53 -6.99 19.17 -10.10
CA THR A 53 -5.55 19.23 -10.39
C THR A 53 -4.90 20.33 -9.55
N LYS A 54 -3.81 19.96 -8.86
CA LYS A 54 -3.01 20.85 -8.03
C LYS A 54 -1.57 20.92 -8.55
N GLU A 55 -1.07 22.13 -8.78
CA GLU A 55 0.31 22.39 -9.19
C GLU A 55 1.22 22.68 -8.00
N PHE A 56 2.48 22.24 -8.10
CA PHE A 56 3.53 22.43 -7.10
C PHE A 56 4.81 22.91 -7.77
N TRP A 57 5.43 23.95 -7.19
CA TRP A 57 6.73 24.47 -7.61
C TRP A 57 7.79 24.07 -6.61
N VAL A 58 8.93 23.58 -7.09
CA VAL A 58 10.03 23.19 -6.22
C VAL A 58 10.94 24.38 -5.94
N ASN A 59 11.25 24.61 -4.66
CA ASN A 59 12.29 25.54 -4.22
C ASN A 59 13.67 24.99 -4.64
N MET A 60 14.11 25.39 -5.83
CA MET A 60 15.36 24.90 -6.43
C MET A 60 16.60 25.11 -5.54
N PRO A 61 16.82 26.26 -4.88
CA PRO A 61 17.90 26.42 -3.91
C PRO A 61 17.91 25.36 -2.80
N ASN A 62 16.76 25.10 -2.19
CA ASN A 62 16.65 24.11 -1.12
C ASN A 62 16.83 22.69 -1.64
N LEU A 63 16.28 22.38 -2.83
CA LEU A 63 16.49 21.09 -3.49
C LEU A 63 17.98 20.84 -3.79
N MET A 64 18.68 21.81 -4.37
CA MET A 64 20.10 21.69 -4.70
C MET A 64 20.95 21.47 -3.44
N SER A 65 20.69 22.24 -2.37
CA SER A 65 21.35 22.07 -1.07
C SER A 65 21.08 20.70 -0.47
N HIS A 66 19.83 20.22 -0.53
CA HIS A 66 19.44 18.90 -0.05
C HIS A 66 20.15 17.77 -0.82
N LEU A 67 20.09 17.79 -2.14
CA LEU A 67 20.73 16.77 -2.98
C LEU A 67 22.25 16.74 -2.80
N LYS A 68 22.89 17.91 -2.64
CA LYS A 68 24.33 17.98 -2.33
C LYS A 68 24.65 17.28 -1.01
N LYS A 69 23.90 17.56 0.06
CA LYS A 69 24.08 16.91 1.36
C LYS A 69 23.88 15.39 1.29
N VAL A 70 22.84 14.94 0.57
CA VAL A 70 22.59 13.50 0.39
C VAL A 70 23.72 12.84 -0.42
N ALA A 71 24.24 13.52 -1.44
CA ALA A 71 25.37 13.03 -2.24
C ALA A 71 26.66 12.89 -1.42
N GLU A 72 26.94 13.86 -0.53
CA GLU A 72 28.07 13.80 0.40
C GLU A 72 27.94 12.63 1.40
N GLN A 73 26.73 12.36 1.88
CA GLN A 73 26.46 11.24 2.80
C GLN A 73 26.45 9.88 2.10
N LYS A 74 26.02 9.83 0.83
CA LYS A 74 25.83 8.59 0.06
C LYS A 74 26.45 8.72 -1.34
N PRO A 75 27.80 8.79 -1.45
CA PRO A 75 28.48 9.07 -2.71
C PRO A 75 28.36 7.95 -3.75
N GLN A 76 28.06 6.71 -3.32
CA GLN A 76 27.92 5.54 -4.20
C GLN A 76 26.48 5.32 -4.68
N ALA A 77 25.51 6.13 -4.23
CA ALA A 77 24.11 5.96 -4.66
C ALA A 77 23.94 6.43 -6.12
N THR A 78 23.22 5.66 -6.92
CA THR A 78 22.91 6.01 -8.32
C THR A 78 21.73 6.97 -8.44
N TYR A 79 20.86 7.00 -7.43
CA TYR A 79 19.70 7.89 -7.33
C TYR A 79 19.53 8.42 -5.91
N TYR A 80 19.03 9.65 -5.79
CA TYR A 80 18.63 10.28 -4.54
C TYR A 80 17.11 10.41 -4.49
N ASN A 81 16.49 9.76 -3.51
CA ASN A 81 15.05 9.81 -3.29
C ASN A 81 14.71 11.00 -2.39
N VAL A 82 13.73 11.80 -2.82
CA VAL A 82 13.29 13.00 -2.12
C VAL A 82 11.79 12.93 -1.88
N ASP A 83 11.39 12.92 -0.62
CA ASP A 83 9.98 12.94 -0.20
C ASP A 83 9.37 14.31 -0.52
N MET A 84 8.41 14.32 -1.43
CA MET A 84 7.76 15.56 -1.88
C MET A 84 6.45 15.79 -1.14
N ILE A 85 5.56 14.80 -1.10
CA ILE A 85 4.21 14.94 -0.53
C ILE A 85 3.85 13.69 0.25
N LYS A 86 3.34 13.87 1.47
CA LYS A 86 2.61 12.82 2.20
C LYS A 86 1.12 13.11 2.05
N TYR A 87 0.30 12.07 1.91
CA TYR A 87 -1.14 12.25 1.74
C TYR A 87 -1.94 11.10 2.33
N GLN A 88 -3.20 11.38 2.62
CA GLN A 88 -4.25 10.42 2.95
C GLN A 88 -5.29 10.42 1.83
N VAL A 89 -5.69 9.23 1.41
CA VAL A 89 -6.70 9.03 0.36
C VAL A 89 -8.07 8.92 1.01
N SER A 90 -9.08 9.57 0.41
CA SER A 90 -10.46 9.39 0.84
C SER A 90 -10.93 7.95 0.61
N ALA A 91 -11.61 7.37 1.58
CA ALA A 91 -12.07 5.99 1.54
C ALA A 91 -13.56 5.88 1.87
N GLU A 92 -14.31 5.24 0.97
CA GLU A 92 -15.76 5.01 1.07
C GLU A 92 -16.05 3.58 1.56
N GLY A 93 -15.46 3.22 2.71
CA GLY A 93 -15.63 1.90 3.33
C GLY A 93 -15.17 0.75 2.42
N ILE A 94 -15.96 -0.32 2.35
CA ILE A 94 -15.61 -1.58 1.66
C ILE A 94 -15.43 -1.43 0.14
N GLN A 95 -15.94 -0.36 -0.48
CA GLN A 95 -15.72 -0.12 -1.90
C GLN A 95 -14.30 0.38 -2.20
N SER A 96 -13.64 0.96 -1.20
CA SER A 96 -12.26 1.46 -1.31
C SER A 96 -11.20 0.44 -0.88
N THR A 97 -11.61 -0.75 -0.44
CA THR A 97 -10.68 -1.83 -0.06
C THR A 97 -10.41 -2.75 -1.25
N PRO A 98 -9.14 -2.98 -1.64
CA PRO A 98 -8.81 -3.82 -2.80
C PRO A 98 -9.02 -5.32 -2.56
N LEU A 99 -9.12 -5.72 -1.29
CA LEU A 99 -9.45 -7.08 -0.87
C LEU A 99 -10.54 -7.01 0.21
N ASN A 100 -11.73 -7.46 -0.13
CA ASN A 100 -12.85 -7.52 0.81
C ASN A 100 -12.77 -8.82 1.59
N LEU A 101 -13.02 -8.77 2.89
CA LEU A 101 -12.91 -9.90 3.80
C LEU A 101 -14.21 -10.08 4.59
N ALA A 102 -14.52 -11.33 4.92
CA ALA A 102 -15.51 -11.67 5.93
C ALA A 102 -15.01 -12.88 6.71
N VAL A 103 -14.85 -12.73 8.03
CA VAL A 103 -14.39 -13.81 8.90
C VAL A 103 -15.55 -14.34 9.74
N SER A 104 -15.63 -15.66 9.90
CA SER A 104 -16.59 -16.29 10.79
C SER A 104 -15.94 -17.42 11.57
N TRP A 105 -16.27 -17.48 12.86
CA TRP A 105 -15.89 -18.55 13.77
C TRP A 105 -17.15 -19.29 14.21
N ARG A 106 -17.14 -20.61 14.16
CA ARG A 106 -18.23 -21.47 14.64
C ARG A 106 -17.63 -22.63 15.41
N GLY A 107 -18.23 -23.04 16.51
CA GLY A 107 -17.69 -24.16 17.25
C GLY A 107 -18.40 -24.42 18.56
N ASP A 108 -17.95 -25.47 19.23
CA ASP A 108 -18.32 -25.83 20.59
C ASP A 108 -17.07 -25.88 21.49
N ALA A 109 -17.21 -26.45 22.69
CA ALA A 109 -16.11 -26.58 23.66
C ALA A 109 -14.92 -27.42 23.18
N THR A 110 -15.07 -28.17 22.10
CA THR A 110 -14.08 -29.15 21.63
C THR A 110 -13.60 -28.90 20.22
N ASN A 111 -14.47 -28.40 19.32
CA ASN A 111 -14.13 -28.17 17.93
C ASN A 111 -14.47 -26.75 17.50
N THR A 112 -13.55 -26.11 16.79
CA THR A 112 -13.71 -24.77 16.24
C THR A 112 -13.42 -24.75 14.75
N ASP A 113 -14.34 -24.19 13.99
CA ASP A 113 -14.29 -23.95 12.56
C ASP A 113 -14.09 -22.45 12.29
N LEU A 114 -12.99 -22.13 11.62
CA LEU A 114 -12.68 -20.82 11.05
C LEU A 114 -13.03 -20.84 9.55
N ARG A 115 -13.75 -19.81 9.10
CA ARG A 115 -13.97 -19.52 7.68
C ARG A 115 -13.64 -18.07 7.38
N ILE A 116 -12.80 -17.85 6.38
CA ILE A 116 -12.45 -16.53 5.83
C ILE A 116 -12.90 -16.51 4.38
N ASP A 117 -13.90 -15.71 4.06
CA ASP A 117 -14.27 -15.42 2.68
C ASP A 117 -13.51 -14.16 2.22
N TYR A 118 -12.94 -14.22 1.02
CA TYR A 118 -12.24 -13.08 0.43
C TYR A 118 -12.71 -12.81 -0.99
N LYS A 119 -12.70 -11.53 -1.37
CA LYS A 119 -13.06 -11.08 -2.72
C LYS A 119 -12.15 -9.96 -3.19
N TYR A 120 -11.47 -10.18 -4.30
CA TYR A 120 -10.75 -9.14 -5.02
C TYR A 120 -11.72 -8.06 -5.52
N ASN A 121 -11.42 -6.80 -5.22
CA ASN A 121 -12.26 -5.66 -5.57
C ASN A 121 -11.57 -4.80 -6.64
N THR A 122 -12.06 -4.89 -7.88
CA THR A 122 -11.55 -4.08 -9.00
C THR A 122 -11.86 -2.59 -8.84
N GLU A 123 -12.94 -2.23 -8.15
CA GLU A 123 -13.46 -0.86 -8.08
C GLU A 123 -12.65 0.01 -7.10
N ALA A 124 -11.89 -0.60 -6.20
CA ALA A 124 -11.01 0.08 -5.25
C ALA A 124 -9.75 0.69 -5.89
N MET A 125 -9.49 0.38 -7.16
CA MET A 125 -8.27 0.79 -7.88
C MET A 125 -8.63 1.57 -9.14
N ALA A 126 -7.88 2.63 -9.44
CA ALA A 126 -8.10 3.39 -10.67
C ALA A 126 -7.80 2.57 -11.94
N ALA A 127 -6.80 1.70 -11.86
CA ALA A 127 -6.53 0.68 -12.87
C ALA A 127 -6.38 -0.68 -12.15
N PRO A 128 -7.24 -1.68 -12.41
CA PRO A 128 -7.15 -2.96 -11.73
C PRO A 128 -5.80 -3.64 -11.93
N ALA A 129 -5.07 -3.89 -10.84
CA ALA A 129 -3.78 -4.55 -10.83
C ALA A 129 -3.81 -5.76 -9.86
N PRO A 130 -3.09 -6.86 -10.16
CA PRO A 130 -3.07 -8.01 -9.26
C PRO A 130 -2.48 -7.67 -7.89
N LEU A 131 -3.08 -8.26 -6.86
CA LEU A 131 -2.46 -8.35 -5.54
C LEU A 131 -1.46 -9.50 -5.55
N HIS A 132 -0.34 -9.33 -4.85
CA HIS A 132 0.76 -10.27 -4.77
C HIS A 132 1.15 -10.56 -3.33
N ASP A 133 1.75 -11.74 -3.13
CA ASP A 133 2.28 -12.19 -1.85
C ASP A 133 1.26 -12.07 -0.72
N ILE A 134 0.02 -12.48 -1.00
CA ILE A 134 -1.07 -12.33 -0.05
C ILE A 134 -0.89 -13.34 1.07
N LEU A 135 -0.79 -12.83 2.29
CA LEU A 135 -0.61 -13.60 3.51
C LEU A 135 -1.84 -13.40 4.39
N PHE A 136 -2.56 -14.48 4.69
CA PHE A 136 -3.58 -14.51 5.72
C PHE A 136 -2.97 -15.15 6.96
N LEU A 137 -3.03 -14.46 8.09
CA LEU A 137 -2.50 -14.94 9.36
C LEU A 137 -3.58 -14.80 10.43
N VAL A 138 -3.88 -15.90 11.11
CA VAL A 138 -4.88 -15.94 12.19
C VAL A 138 -4.29 -16.65 13.40
N PRO A 139 -4.11 -15.95 14.53
CA PRO A 139 -3.84 -16.59 15.81
C PRO A 139 -5.06 -17.39 16.27
N VAL A 140 -4.87 -18.55 16.87
CA VAL A 140 -5.94 -19.34 17.49
C VAL A 140 -5.73 -19.23 18.98
N ASP A 141 -6.55 -18.42 19.64
CA ASP A 141 -6.47 -18.20 21.08
C ASP A 141 -7.49 -19.10 21.82
N GLY A 142 -7.22 -19.42 23.07
CA GLY A 142 -8.12 -20.19 23.94
C GLY A 142 -7.58 -21.51 24.48
N GLY A 143 -6.34 -21.88 24.18
CA GLY A 143 -5.68 -23.11 24.64
C GLY A 143 -4.81 -23.74 23.55
N GLU A 144 -4.20 -24.89 23.82
CA GLU A 144 -3.49 -25.63 22.77
C GLU A 144 -4.51 -26.23 21.78
N ALA A 145 -4.38 -25.84 20.50
CA ALA A 145 -5.22 -26.31 19.42
C ALA A 145 -4.49 -27.36 18.58
N LYS A 146 -5.18 -28.45 18.27
CA LYS A 146 -4.75 -29.44 17.29
C LYS A 146 -5.49 -29.21 15.98
N LEU A 147 -4.75 -28.89 14.92
CA LEU A 147 -5.34 -28.73 13.59
C LEU A 147 -5.88 -30.08 13.08
N GLN A 148 -7.16 -30.11 12.68
CA GLN A 148 -7.81 -31.27 12.09
C GLN A 148 -7.93 -31.17 10.57
N ALA A 149 -8.27 -29.99 10.05
CA ALA A 149 -8.43 -29.78 8.61
C ALA A 149 -8.08 -28.34 8.22
N MET A 150 -7.56 -28.17 7.00
CA MET A 150 -7.28 -26.87 6.39
C MET A 150 -7.52 -26.95 4.89
N ILE A 151 -8.34 -26.03 4.36
CA ILE A 151 -8.68 -25.98 2.94
C ILE A 151 -8.67 -24.51 2.49
N PRO A 152 -7.85 -24.11 1.51
CA PRO A 152 -6.76 -24.87 0.88
C PRO A 152 -5.63 -25.19 1.89
N PRO A 153 -4.59 -25.96 1.49
CA PRO A 153 -3.45 -26.22 2.36
C PRO A 153 -2.85 -24.95 2.97
N ALA A 154 -2.60 -24.99 4.27
CA ALA A 154 -2.08 -23.90 5.09
C ALA A 154 -0.79 -24.34 5.81
N ILE A 155 -0.16 -23.41 6.51
CA ILE A 155 0.91 -23.70 7.46
C ILE A 155 0.35 -23.46 8.85
N TRP A 156 0.49 -24.44 9.74
CA TRP A 156 0.15 -24.33 11.15
C TRP A 156 1.42 -24.25 11.99
N ASN A 157 1.55 -23.20 12.79
CA ASN A 157 2.62 -23.05 13.77
C ASN A 157 2.07 -23.39 15.16
N GLN A 158 2.47 -24.53 15.70
CA GLN A 158 2.02 -24.98 17.03
C GLN A 158 2.62 -24.15 18.17
N GLU A 159 3.84 -23.62 18.02
CA GLU A 159 4.47 -22.81 19.08
C GLU A 159 3.76 -21.46 19.23
N GLN A 160 3.38 -20.85 18.11
CA GLN A 160 2.67 -19.56 18.09
C GLN A 160 1.15 -19.70 18.08
N GLN A 161 0.62 -20.92 17.96
CA GLN A 161 -0.79 -21.21 17.73
C GLN A 161 -1.38 -20.37 16.57
N THR A 162 -0.68 -20.30 15.45
CA THR A 162 -1.08 -19.48 14.29
C THR A 162 -1.27 -20.33 13.03
N ILE A 163 -2.37 -20.09 12.32
CA ILE A 163 -2.58 -20.63 10.98
C ILE A 163 -2.28 -19.57 9.93
N GLN A 164 -1.69 -20.02 8.82
CA GLN A 164 -1.22 -19.14 7.75
C GLN A 164 -1.58 -19.70 6.36
N TRP A 165 -2.24 -18.88 5.54
CA TRP A 165 -2.40 -19.15 4.11
C TRP A 165 -1.61 -18.16 3.27
N LYS A 166 -1.06 -18.65 2.16
CA LYS A 166 -0.35 -17.83 1.17
C LYS A 166 -1.00 -17.97 -0.19
N ILE A 167 -1.39 -16.85 -0.78
CA ILE A 167 -1.87 -16.77 -2.15
C ILE A 167 -0.86 -15.94 -2.96
N PRO A 168 -0.12 -16.54 -3.91
CA PRO A 168 0.94 -15.82 -4.63
C PRO A 168 0.43 -14.62 -5.42
N SER A 169 -0.75 -14.74 -6.03
CA SER A 169 -1.38 -13.64 -6.75
C SER A 169 -2.89 -13.78 -6.82
N LEU A 170 -3.60 -12.66 -6.72
CA LEU A 170 -5.05 -12.57 -6.85
C LEU A 170 -5.45 -11.41 -7.76
N SER A 171 -6.34 -11.68 -8.71
CA SER A 171 -6.92 -10.68 -9.61
C SER A 171 -8.28 -11.14 -10.12
N HIS A 172 -8.95 -10.31 -10.92
CA HIS A 172 -10.17 -10.68 -11.64
C HIS A 172 -10.01 -11.87 -12.60
N ARG A 173 -8.76 -12.25 -12.95
CA ARG A 173 -8.44 -13.40 -13.81
C ARG A 173 -8.12 -14.67 -13.04
N SER A 174 -7.99 -14.57 -11.72
CA SER A 174 -7.81 -15.74 -10.87
C SER A 174 -9.07 -16.60 -10.88
N GLU A 175 -8.96 -17.82 -10.36
CA GLU A 175 -10.10 -18.72 -10.21
C GLU A 175 -11.28 -18.02 -9.51
N ASN A 176 -12.49 -18.33 -9.97
CA ASN A 176 -13.75 -17.71 -9.51
C ASN A 176 -13.75 -16.17 -9.54
N GLY A 177 -12.96 -15.55 -10.42
CA GLY A 177 -12.89 -14.09 -10.55
C GLY A 177 -12.21 -13.39 -9.37
N GLY A 178 -11.37 -14.10 -8.62
CA GLY A 178 -10.71 -13.58 -7.43
C GLY A 178 -11.56 -13.64 -6.16
N VAL A 179 -12.59 -14.49 -6.15
CA VAL A 179 -13.41 -14.83 -4.97
C VAL A 179 -13.00 -16.20 -4.44
N GLY A 180 -12.83 -16.33 -3.13
CA GLY A 180 -12.51 -17.61 -2.53
C GLY A 180 -12.79 -17.67 -1.04
N ALA A 181 -12.52 -18.84 -0.47
CA ALA A 181 -12.69 -19.11 0.95
C ALA A 181 -11.51 -19.90 1.50
N LEU A 182 -11.14 -19.62 2.75
CA LEU A 182 -10.16 -20.36 3.54
C LEU A 182 -10.87 -20.95 4.75
N LEU A 183 -10.62 -22.23 5.02
CA LEU A 183 -11.29 -22.99 6.06
C LEU A 183 -10.22 -23.64 6.95
N GLY A 184 -10.36 -23.48 8.26
CA GLY A 184 -9.55 -24.18 9.26
C GLY A 184 -10.45 -24.85 10.30
N ARG A 185 -10.15 -26.09 10.67
CA ARG A 185 -10.82 -26.81 11.77
C ARG A 185 -9.80 -27.19 12.83
N PHE A 186 -10.09 -26.81 14.06
CA PHE A 186 -9.23 -26.98 15.22
C PHE A 186 -9.96 -27.79 16.28
N GLN A 187 -9.24 -28.72 16.91
CA GLN A 187 -9.67 -29.37 18.13
C GLN A 187 -8.98 -28.71 19.32
N MET A 188 -9.74 -28.15 20.24
CA MET A 188 -9.20 -27.54 21.46
C MET A 188 -8.89 -28.63 22.48
N THR A 189 -7.69 -28.62 23.06
CA THR A 189 -7.34 -29.55 24.16
C THR A 189 -7.81 -29.02 25.51
N GLU A 190 -7.83 -27.70 25.67
CA GLU A 190 -8.30 -26.99 26.86
C GLU A 190 -9.06 -25.74 26.44
N GLY A 191 -10.20 -25.48 27.08
CA GLY A 191 -10.94 -24.22 26.90
C GLY A 191 -11.75 -24.09 25.59
N LEU A 192 -12.54 -23.01 25.54
CA LEU A 192 -13.23 -22.57 24.33
C LEU A 192 -12.29 -21.71 23.50
N CYS A 193 -12.26 -21.92 22.18
CA CYS A 193 -11.54 -21.03 21.28
C CYS A 193 -12.10 -19.61 21.37
N ARG A 194 -11.21 -18.62 21.46
CA ARG A 194 -11.55 -17.21 21.41
C ARG A 194 -11.32 -16.70 19.98
N PRO A 195 -12.35 -16.12 19.34
CA PRO A 195 -12.16 -15.47 18.05
C PRO A 195 -11.08 -14.40 18.15
N THR A 196 -10.11 -14.45 17.25
CA THR A 196 -9.04 -13.45 17.13
C THR A 196 -9.19 -12.66 15.84
N GLN A 197 -8.41 -11.59 15.72
CA GLN A 197 -8.36 -10.80 14.51
C GLN A 197 -7.53 -11.51 13.42
N LEU A 198 -8.06 -11.50 12.20
CA LEU A 198 -7.32 -11.86 11.00
C LEU A 198 -6.40 -10.70 10.61
N THR A 199 -5.13 -11.00 10.39
CA THR A 199 -4.17 -10.07 9.75
C THR A 199 -3.98 -10.48 8.29
N VAL A 200 -4.09 -9.52 7.38
CA VAL A 200 -3.78 -9.75 5.97
C VAL A 200 -2.66 -8.82 5.49
N GLN A 201 -1.69 -9.38 4.78
CA GLN A 201 -0.65 -8.62 4.08
C GLN A 201 -0.74 -8.90 2.58
N PHE A 202 -0.47 -7.89 1.76
CA PHE A 202 -0.31 -8.03 0.32
C PHE A 202 0.42 -6.82 -0.26
N THR A 203 0.92 -6.95 -1.47
CA THR A 203 1.48 -5.85 -2.25
C THR A 203 0.84 -5.77 -3.63
N SER A 204 0.91 -4.60 -4.28
CA SER A 204 0.48 -4.41 -5.66
C SER A 204 1.37 -3.38 -6.32
N GLU A 205 1.76 -3.62 -7.57
CA GLU A 205 2.52 -2.68 -8.39
C GLU A 205 1.73 -2.33 -9.67
N GLY A 206 2.01 -1.16 -10.24
CA GLY A 206 1.38 -0.69 -11.48
C GLY A 206 0.12 0.16 -11.29
N SER A 207 -0.39 0.32 -10.07
CA SER A 207 -1.62 1.08 -9.78
C SER A 207 -1.57 1.85 -8.45
N THR A 208 -2.55 2.71 -8.21
CA THR A 208 -2.80 3.43 -6.96
C THR A 208 -4.26 3.29 -6.55
N LEU A 209 -4.52 3.35 -5.24
CA LEU A 209 -5.88 3.42 -4.70
C LEU A 209 -6.51 4.81 -4.88
N SER A 210 -5.69 5.87 -4.88
CA SER A 210 -6.17 7.24 -5.06
C SER A 210 -6.53 7.59 -6.49
N GLY A 211 -5.98 6.87 -7.47
CA GLY A 211 -6.03 7.27 -8.88
C GLY A 211 -5.16 8.47 -9.23
N CYS A 212 -4.46 9.08 -8.26
CA CYS A 212 -3.60 10.23 -8.55
C CYS A 212 -2.51 9.90 -9.55
N ASP A 213 -2.25 10.86 -10.44
CA ASP A 213 -1.12 10.81 -11.36
C ASP A 213 -0.33 12.12 -11.34
N ILE A 214 0.96 12.02 -11.68
CA ILE A 214 1.89 13.14 -11.75
C ILE A 214 2.20 13.49 -13.20
N GLN A 215 2.22 14.78 -13.52
CA GLN A 215 2.78 15.29 -14.77
C GLN A 215 3.77 16.41 -14.47
N LEU A 216 4.83 16.53 -15.30
CA LEU A 216 5.74 17.67 -15.24
C LEU A 216 5.18 18.82 -16.05
N VAL A 217 5.39 20.04 -15.56
CA VAL A 217 5.01 21.27 -16.24
C VAL A 217 6.27 21.96 -16.76
N GLY A 218 6.25 22.35 -18.03
CA GLY A 218 7.39 22.93 -18.74
C GLY A 218 8.30 21.89 -19.39
N THR A 219 9.41 22.36 -19.99
CA THR A 219 10.28 21.54 -20.86
C THR A 219 11.67 21.26 -20.26
N GLY A 220 11.97 21.81 -19.09
CA GLY A 220 13.29 21.69 -18.44
C GLY A 220 13.57 20.30 -17.85
N TYR A 221 12.53 19.50 -17.63
CA TYR A 221 12.62 18.19 -16.99
C TYR A 221 11.76 17.17 -17.72
N ARG A 222 12.11 15.88 -17.57
CA ARG A 222 11.31 14.75 -18.06
C ARG A 222 11.23 13.65 -17.01
N LEU A 223 10.09 12.98 -16.92
CA LEU A 223 9.95 11.78 -16.11
C LEU A 223 10.52 10.60 -16.89
N SER A 224 11.53 9.93 -16.34
CA SER A 224 12.07 8.71 -16.94
C SER A 224 11.17 7.50 -16.65
N LEU A 225 10.54 7.47 -15.47
CA LEU A 225 9.70 6.37 -15.01
C LEU A 225 8.75 6.89 -13.92
N ILE A 226 7.49 6.45 -13.96
CA ILE A 226 6.52 6.63 -12.87
C ILE A 226 6.23 5.25 -12.29
N LYS A 227 6.66 5.01 -11.04
CA LYS A 227 6.35 3.76 -10.32
C LYS A 227 5.16 3.97 -9.39
N LYS A 228 4.06 3.26 -9.66
CA LYS A 228 2.85 3.22 -8.84
C LYS A 228 2.79 1.89 -8.08
N ARG A 229 2.49 1.93 -6.78
CA ARG A 229 2.35 0.74 -5.93
C ARG A 229 1.58 1.06 -4.67
N PHE A 230 0.97 0.05 -4.09
CA PHE A 230 0.39 0.07 -2.75
C PHE A 230 0.62 -1.27 -2.05
N ALA A 231 0.49 -1.28 -0.73
CA ALA A 231 0.60 -2.48 0.08
C ALA A 231 -0.38 -2.38 1.25
N ALA A 232 -0.77 -3.54 1.79
CA ALA A 232 -1.52 -3.58 3.04
C ALA A 232 -0.67 -3.02 4.20
N GLY A 233 -1.28 -2.18 5.03
CA GLY A 233 -0.77 -1.81 6.35
C GLY A 233 -1.27 -2.80 7.40
N GLU A 234 -1.81 -2.30 8.51
CA GLU A 234 -2.65 -3.08 9.42
C GLU A 234 -4.02 -3.31 8.74
N PHE A 235 -4.16 -4.44 8.05
CA PHE A 235 -5.41 -4.83 7.40
C PHE A 235 -6.10 -5.90 8.26
N GLU A 236 -7.07 -5.44 9.04
CA GLU A 236 -7.85 -6.25 9.98
C GLU A 236 -9.33 -6.22 9.62
N ASP A 237 -10.03 -7.32 9.82
CA ASP A 237 -11.50 -7.34 9.74
C ASP A 237 -12.09 -6.66 10.99
N GLN A 238 -12.95 -5.66 10.80
CA GLN A 238 -13.50 -4.82 11.88
C GLN A 238 -14.79 -5.40 12.51
N LYS A 239 -15.22 -6.61 12.16
CA LYS A 239 -16.44 -7.20 12.72
C LYS A 239 -16.29 -8.68 13.07
N CYS A 240 -15.74 -8.95 14.25
CA CYS A 240 -16.11 -10.16 14.97
C CYS A 240 -17.53 -9.96 15.53
N VAL A 241 -18.55 -10.54 14.87
CA VAL A 241 -19.88 -10.73 15.46
C VAL A 241 -19.97 -12.14 16.04
#